data_AF-A0A9W8CK84-F1
#
_entry.id   AF-A0A9W8CK84-F1
#
_cell.length_a   1.000
_cell.length_b   1.000
_cell.length_c   1.000
_cell.angle_alpha   90.00
_cell.angle_beta   90.00
_cell.angle_gamma   90.00
#
_symmetry.space_group_name_H-M   'P 1'
#
loop_
_entity.id
_entity.type
_entity.pdbx_description
1 polymer ?
#
loop_
_entity_poly.entity_id
_entity_poly.type
_entity_poly.pdbx_seq_one_letter_code
_entity_poly.pdbx_strand_id
1 'polypeptide(L)'
;MYGLAARSSFTFASKAAATATKRMFAASATQGYQTRLGQYYQNTLRDDITILEYIPPKVRAEQQAAEETRLQAARENLTGTPPNPTKKHKKVRMPKPKVPVVTAHNAPFVKSVTVHIRCREALQNKHHLLSALMALQVITGVRGEVIKSKNDASTWKLRKGMPIAAKVELTGDRMLEFLDKLVEVVLPRMKEYHGLRMSAGDGSGGFTLGFDPSVIGLFPEMEVVYDQFPLITGFHVNINTTAVRNPSGRLLLSGFGLPFVHARKPASETFML
;
A
#
# COMPACT_ATOMS: atom_id res chain seq x y z
N MET A 1 -21.20 -40.67 35.03
CA MET A 1 -20.56 -40.63 33.71
C MET A 1 -20.29 -39.18 33.35
N TYR A 2 -19.10 -38.66 33.64
CA TYR A 2 -18.69 -37.30 33.29
C TYR A 2 -18.05 -37.32 31.89
N GLY A 3 -18.74 -36.71 30.92
CA GLY A 3 -18.26 -36.59 29.54
C GLY A 3 -17.15 -35.55 29.43
N LEU A 4 -16.01 -36.01 28.92
CA LEU A 4 -14.76 -35.27 28.74
C LEU A 4 -14.95 -34.04 27.84
N ALA A 5 -14.63 -32.86 28.37
CA ALA A 5 -14.52 -31.62 27.62
C ALA A 5 -13.26 -31.64 26.73
N ALA A 6 -13.45 -31.71 25.41
CA ALA A 6 -12.37 -31.53 24.44
C ALA A 6 -11.99 -30.05 24.35
N ARG A 7 -11.02 -29.63 25.19
CA ARG A 7 -10.27 -28.39 24.99
C ARG A 7 -9.41 -28.55 23.73
N SER A 8 -9.87 -27.98 22.62
CA SER A 8 -9.04 -27.80 21.43
C SER A 8 -8.01 -26.70 21.72
N SER A 9 -6.86 -27.13 22.22
CA SER A 9 -5.65 -26.33 22.30
C SER A 9 -5.30 -25.81 20.90
N PHE A 10 -5.46 -24.50 20.69
CA PHE A 10 -4.88 -23.78 19.56
C PHE A 10 -3.36 -23.89 19.66
N THR A 11 -2.80 -24.91 19.04
CA THR A 11 -1.36 -25.02 18.83
C THR A 11 -0.94 -23.94 17.83
N PHE A 12 -0.26 -22.91 18.34
CA PHE A 12 0.51 -21.99 17.52
C PHE A 12 1.45 -22.83 16.63
N ALA A 13 1.16 -22.87 15.33
CA ALA A 13 2.10 -23.38 14.35
C ALA A 13 3.39 -22.55 14.48
N SER A 14 4.47 -23.19 14.93
CA SER A 14 5.76 -22.57 15.12
C SER A 14 6.19 -21.87 13.83
N LYS A 15 6.39 -20.55 13.89
CA LYS A 15 7.20 -19.83 12.88
C LYS A 15 8.47 -20.63 12.68
N ALA A 16 8.73 -21.09 11.45
CA ALA A 16 10.00 -21.68 11.09
C ALA A 16 11.11 -20.70 11.48
N ALA A 17 11.85 -21.03 12.54
CA ALA A 17 12.97 -20.21 12.99
C ALA A 17 13.98 -20.13 11.84
N ALA A 18 14.28 -18.92 11.38
CA ALA A 18 15.34 -18.70 10.41
C ALA A 18 16.67 -19.11 11.06
N THR A 19 17.14 -20.32 10.77
CA THR A 19 18.38 -20.85 11.34
C THR A 19 19.57 -20.07 10.80
N ALA A 20 20.43 -19.56 11.69
CA ALA A 20 21.61 -18.75 11.36
C ALA A 20 22.59 -19.43 10.38
N THR A 21 22.51 -20.76 10.26
CA THR A 21 23.35 -21.57 9.37
C THR A 21 22.90 -21.58 7.91
N LYS A 22 21.71 -21.03 7.58
CA LYS A 22 21.23 -21.00 6.18
C LYS A 22 21.95 -19.90 5.40
N ARG A 23 22.33 -20.17 4.14
CA ARG A 23 22.90 -19.17 3.21
C ARG A 23 21.99 -17.95 2.97
N MET A 24 20.67 -18.15 3.06
CA MET A 24 19.65 -17.11 2.95
C MET A 24 19.31 -16.48 4.31
N PHE A 25 20.07 -16.77 5.36
CA PHE A 25 19.92 -16.11 6.65
C PHE A 25 20.40 -14.67 6.51
N ALA A 26 19.44 -13.76 6.46
CA ALA A 26 19.70 -12.38 6.82
C ALA A 26 19.62 -12.30 8.34
N ALA A 27 20.65 -11.74 8.97
CA ALA A 27 20.51 -11.13 10.29
C ALA A 27 19.59 -9.90 10.16
N SER A 28 18.32 -10.13 9.80
CA SER A 28 17.26 -9.20 10.19
C SER A 28 17.38 -9.13 11.69
N ALA A 29 17.68 -7.95 12.22
CA ALA A 29 17.76 -7.65 13.64
C ALA A 29 16.42 -7.99 14.30
N THR A 30 16.17 -9.28 14.47
CA THR A 30 14.94 -9.84 15.00
C THR A 30 15.14 -9.89 16.50
N GLN A 31 15.31 -8.71 17.10
CA GLN A 31 15.23 -8.37 18.53
C GLN A 31 15.88 -7.00 18.74
N GLY A 32 15.09 -5.97 19.06
CA GLY A 32 15.60 -4.82 19.80
C GLY A 32 14.99 -3.46 19.48
N TYR A 33 15.03 -3.01 18.23
CA TYR A 33 14.53 -1.67 17.90
C TYR A 33 13.06 -1.75 17.51
N GLN A 34 12.17 -1.65 18.49
CA GLN A 34 10.80 -1.30 18.17
C GLN A 34 10.82 0.09 17.52
N THR A 35 10.42 0.16 16.26
CA THR A 35 10.30 1.44 15.57
C THR A 35 9.30 2.33 16.30
N ARG A 36 9.58 3.63 16.37
CA ARG A 36 8.70 4.60 17.04
C ARG A 36 7.27 4.52 16.50
N LEU A 37 7.10 4.48 15.18
CA LEU A 37 5.79 4.29 14.55
C LEU A 37 5.16 2.92 14.84
N GLY A 38 5.96 1.87 15.00
CA GLY A 38 5.49 0.55 15.40
C GLY A 38 4.92 0.55 16.82
N GLN A 39 5.59 1.21 17.76
CA GLN A 39 5.11 1.39 19.14
C GLN A 39 3.85 2.25 19.19
N TYR A 40 3.86 3.39 18.50
CA TYR A 40 2.69 4.27 18.39
C TYR A 40 1.49 3.51 17.84
N TYR A 41 1.68 2.71 16.79
CA TYR A 41 0.61 1.88 16.25
C TYR A 41 0.05 0.90 17.30
N GLN A 42 0.92 0.18 18.01
CA GLN A 42 0.51 -0.85 18.97
C GLN A 42 -0.15 -0.26 20.22
N ASN A 43 0.30 0.91 20.68
CA ASN A 43 -0.10 1.49 21.95
C ASN A 43 -1.35 2.38 21.85
N THR A 44 -1.59 3.03 20.70
CA THR A 44 -2.69 4.01 20.56
C THR A 44 -3.50 3.77 19.30
N LEU A 45 -2.86 3.87 18.13
CA LEU A 45 -3.54 3.94 16.83
C LEU A 45 -4.42 2.70 16.55
N ARG A 46 -3.94 1.51 16.94
CA ARG A 46 -4.68 0.25 16.79
C ARG A 46 -6.01 0.26 17.52
N ASP A 47 -6.02 0.74 18.75
CA ASP A 47 -7.22 0.76 19.60
C ASP A 47 -8.19 1.84 19.10
N ASP A 48 -7.66 3.02 18.75
CA ASP A 48 -8.44 4.11 18.17
C ASP A 48 -9.15 3.70 16.87
N ILE A 49 -8.44 3.05 15.94
CA ILE A 49 -9.06 2.52 14.71
C ILE A 49 -10.14 1.50 15.05
N THR A 50 -9.85 0.59 15.98
CA THR A 50 -10.80 -0.46 16.35
C THR A 50 -12.09 0.14 16.91
N ILE A 51 -11.98 1.21 17.72
CA ILE A 51 -13.13 1.94 18.28
C ILE A 51 -13.88 2.69 17.18
N LEU A 52 -13.18 3.42 16.31
CA LEU A 52 -13.79 4.22 15.24
C LEU A 52 -14.51 3.37 14.18
N GLU A 53 -14.00 2.18 13.89
CA GLU A 53 -14.59 1.25 12.92
C GLU A 53 -15.52 0.21 13.55
N TYR A 54 -15.77 0.30 14.86
CA TYR A 54 -16.62 -0.65 15.56
C TYR A 54 -18.07 -0.60 15.05
N ILE A 55 -18.55 -1.74 14.55
CA ILE A 55 -19.95 -1.92 14.17
C ILE A 55 -20.60 -2.87 15.19
N PRO A 56 -21.68 -2.45 15.90
CA PRO A 56 -22.40 -3.28 16.84
C PRO A 56 -22.89 -4.60 16.20
N PRO A 57 -22.97 -5.70 16.96
CA PRO A 57 -23.28 -7.03 16.42
C PRO A 57 -24.66 -7.11 15.77
N LYS A 58 -25.65 -6.36 16.28
CA LYS A 58 -27.02 -6.29 15.70
C LYS A 58 -27.00 -5.71 14.29
N VAL A 59 -26.44 -4.51 14.14
CA VAL A 59 -26.30 -3.81 12.84
C VAL A 59 -25.47 -4.64 11.85
N ARG A 60 -24.45 -5.33 12.35
CA ARG A 60 -23.64 -6.25 11.54
C ARG A 60 -24.46 -7.42 10.99
N ALA A 61 -25.28 -8.07 11.82
CA ALA A 61 -26.11 -9.18 11.40
C ALA A 61 -27.11 -8.74 10.32
N GLU A 62 -27.71 -7.56 10.48
CA GLU A 62 -28.59 -6.94 9.49
C GLU A 62 -27.87 -6.66 8.15
N GLN A 63 -26.65 -6.12 8.20
CA GLN A 63 -25.84 -5.88 7.01
C GLN A 63 -25.47 -7.17 6.27
N GLN A 64 -25.11 -8.22 7.02
CA GLN A 64 -24.79 -9.54 6.46
C GLN A 64 -26.03 -10.19 5.83
N ALA A 65 -27.17 -10.17 6.52
CA ALA A 65 -28.43 -10.67 5.99
C ALA A 65 -28.84 -9.93 4.71
N ALA A 66 -28.73 -8.60 4.68
CA ALA A 66 -29.04 -7.80 3.50
C ALA A 66 -28.09 -8.08 2.32
N GLU A 67 -26.80 -8.33 2.58
CA GLU A 67 -25.84 -8.72 1.56
C GLU A 67 -26.14 -10.12 1.01
N GLU A 68 -26.51 -11.07 1.89
CA GLU A 68 -26.92 -12.42 1.50
C GLU A 68 -28.20 -12.41 0.65
N THR A 69 -29.22 -11.64 1.03
CA THR A 69 -30.43 -11.46 0.22
C THR A 69 -30.10 -10.85 -1.14
N ARG A 70 -29.19 -9.86 -1.21
CA ARG A 70 -28.73 -9.27 -2.48
C ARG A 70 -28.00 -10.28 -3.36
N LEU A 71 -27.13 -11.10 -2.77
CA LEU A 71 -26.41 -12.15 -3.48
C LEU A 71 -27.36 -13.25 -3.95
N GLN A 72 -28.36 -13.60 -3.16
CA GLN A 72 -29.39 -14.57 -3.50
C GLN A 72 -30.26 -14.07 -4.66
N ALA A 73 -30.75 -12.83 -4.58
CA ALA A 73 -31.46 -12.18 -5.70
C ALA A 73 -30.58 -12.11 -6.97
N ALA A 74 -29.27 -11.81 -6.83
CA ALA A 74 -28.36 -11.81 -7.98
C ALA A 74 -28.17 -13.21 -8.59
N ARG A 75 -28.16 -14.27 -7.77
CA ARG A 75 -28.09 -15.68 -8.22
C ARG A 75 -29.36 -16.11 -8.95
N GLU A 76 -30.53 -15.77 -8.41
CA GLU A 76 -31.83 -16.09 -9.01
C GLU A 76 -32.00 -15.41 -10.38
N ASN A 77 -31.47 -14.19 -10.55
CA ASN A 77 -31.44 -13.49 -11.82
C ASN A 77 -30.47 -14.11 -12.87
N LEU A 78 -29.50 -14.94 -12.46
CA LEU A 78 -28.57 -15.63 -13.36
C LEU A 78 -29.16 -16.91 -13.95
N THR A 79 -30.19 -17.50 -13.32
CA THR A 79 -30.90 -18.70 -13.79
C THR A 79 -31.97 -18.44 -14.85
N GLY A 80 -32.16 -17.17 -15.24
CA GLY A 80 -33.02 -16.78 -16.36
C GLY A 80 -32.34 -16.90 -17.73
N THR A 81 -33.16 -16.89 -18.78
CA THR A 81 -32.82 -16.99 -20.21
C THR A 81 -31.44 -16.39 -20.56
N PRO A 82 -30.60 -17.09 -21.35
CA PRO A 82 -29.27 -16.61 -21.71
C PRO A 82 -29.31 -15.18 -22.25
N PRO A 83 -28.34 -14.34 -21.86
CA PRO A 83 -28.39 -12.92 -22.18
C PRO A 83 -28.33 -12.71 -23.70
N ASN A 84 -29.23 -11.87 -24.20
CA ASN A 84 -29.38 -11.59 -25.64
C ASN A 84 -28.05 -11.05 -26.21
N PRO A 85 -27.46 -11.68 -27.25
CA PRO A 85 -26.15 -11.34 -27.79
C PRO A 85 -26.08 -9.93 -28.40
N THR A 86 -27.22 -9.31 -28.73
CA THR A 86 -27.29 -7.99 -29.37
C THR A 86 -27.16 -6.80 -28.40
N LYS A 87 -27.32 -7.02 -27.07
CA LYS A 87 -27.17 -5.93 -26.09
C LYS A 87 -25.70 -5.75 -25.72
N LYS A 88 -25.22 -4.50 -25.75
CA LYS A 88 -23.91 -4.14 -25.17
C LYS A 88 -23.91 -4.53 -23.69
N HIS A 89 -23.22 -5.61 -23.36
CA HIS A 89 -23.11 -6.09 -21.99
C HIS A 89 -22.37 -5.04 -21.16
N LYS A 90 -23.02 -4.52 -20.13
CA LYS A 90 -22.34 -3.74 -19.09
C LYS A 90 -21.26 -4.67 -18.53
N LYS A 91 -19.98 -4.27 -18.57
CA LYS A 91 -18.86 -5.09 -18.07
C LYS A 91 -19.24 -5.68 -16.71
N VAL A 92 -19.33 -7.01 -16.64
CA VAL A 92 -19.63 -7.72 -15.39
C VAL A 92 -18.51 -7.38 -14.42
N ARG A 93 -18.81 -6.54 -13.43
CA ARG A 93 -17.86 -6.24 -12.36
C ARG A 93 -17.76 -7.49 -11.51
N MET A 94 -16.54 -8.01 -11.33
CA MET A 94 -16.30 -9.11 -10.40
C MET A 94 -16.87 -8.74 -9.03
N PRO A 95 -17.48 -9.69 -8.29
CA PRO A 95 -17.97 -9.44 -6.94
C PRO A 95 -16.79 -8.99 -6.08
N LYS A 96 -16.99 -7.91 -5.32
CA LYS A 96 -15.96 -7.41 -4.39
C LYS A 96 -15.75 -8.45 -3.28
N PRO A 97 -14.52 -8.62 -2.77
CA PRO A 97 -14.27 -9.52 -1.64
C PRO A 97 -15.09 -9.08 -0.42
N LYS A 98 -15.62 -10.06 0.34
CA LYS A 98 -16.35 -9.81 1.59
C LYS A 98 -15.43 -9.07 2.54
N VAL A 99 -15.87 -7.92 3.04
CA VAL A 99 -15.03 -7.11 3.92
C VAL A 99 -15.07 -7.72 5.32
N PRO A 100 -13.93 -8.13 5.91
CA PRO A 100 -13.91 -8.64 7.26
C PRO A 100 -14.28 -7.54 8.25
N VAL A 101 -14.86 -7.96 9.36
CA VAL A 101 -15.11 -7.08 10.49
C VAL A 101 -13.79 -6.71 11.13
N VAL A 102 -13.67 -5.44 11.50
CA VAL A 102 -12.53 -4.94 12.26
C VAL A 102 -12.74 -5.27 13.73
N THR A 103 -11.78 -6.02 14.27
CA THR A 103 -11.69 -6.45 15.67
C THR A 103 -10.26 -6.15 16.10
N ALA A 104 -9.97 -6.07 17.40
CA ALA A 104 -8.61 -5.84 17.91
C ALA A 104 -7.53 -6.72 17.23
N HIS A 105 -7.83 -7.99 16.91
CA HIS A 105 -6.92 -8.90 16.23
C HIS A 105 -6.72 -8.63 14.73
N ASN A 106 -7.68 -7.98 14.07
CA ASN A 106 -7.72 -7.73 12.63
C ASN A 106 -7.75 -6.22 12.32
N ALA A 107 -7.12 -5.41 13.17
CA ALA A 107 -7.00 -4.00 12.92
C ALA A 107 -6.16 -3.75 11.65
N PRO A 108 -6.54 -2.77 10.80
CA PRO A 108 -5.71 -2.33 9.68
C PRO A 108 -4.28 -2.00 10.10
N PHE A 109 -3.31 -2.51 9.36
CA PHE A 109 -1.89 -2.27 9.55
C PHE A 109 -1.21 -2.09 8.18
N VAL A 110 -0.04 -1.45 8.14
CA VAL A 110 0.74 -1.31 6.91
C VAL A 110 1.45 -2.63 6.63
N LYS A 111 1.18 -3.26 5.49
CA LYS A 111 1.71 -4.57 5.14
C LYS A 111 3.06 -4.49 4.45
N SER A 112 3.16 -3.64 3.43
CA SER A 112 4.41 -3.39 2.72
C SER A 112 4.40 -1.99 2.11
N VAL A 113 5.59 -1.42 1.96
CA VAL A 113 5.79 -0.17 1.20
C VAL A 113 6.69 -0.49 0.02
N THR A 114 6.17 -0.33 -1.18
CA THR A 114 6.93 -0.50 -2.41
C THR A 114 7.33 0.85 -2.97
N VAL A 115 8.63 1.12 -3.01
CA VAL A 115 9.17 2.30 -3.68
C VAL A 115 9.60 1.88 -5.08
N HIS A 116 9.11 2.57 -6.11
CA HIS A 116 9.47 2.26 -7.49
C HIS A 116 9.85 3.52 -8.27
N ILE A 117 10.91 3.38 -9.07
CA ILE A 117 11.45 4.41 -9.95
C ILE A 117 11.36 3.92 -11.38
N ARG A 118 10.81 4.75 -12.25
CA ARG A 118 10.79 4.50 -13.70
C ARG A 118 11.67 5.53 -14.39
N CYS A 119 12.78 5.10 -14.98
CA CYS A 119 13.68 5.96 -15.73
C CYS A 119 13.39 5.84 -17.22
N ARG A 120 12.95 6.92 -17.86
CA ARG A 120 12.70 6.91 -19.31
C ARG A 120 14.02 6.94 -20.08
N GLU A 121 15.02 7.60 -19.51
CA GLU A 121 16.37 7.80 -20.01
C GLU A 121 17.16 6.48 -20.11
N ALA A 122 16.75 5.48 -19.32
CA ALA A 122 17.32 4.13 -19.36
C ALA A 122 17.17 3.43 -20.72
N LEU A 123 16.21 3.88 -21.55
CA LEU A 123 16.03 3.38 -22.92
C LEU A 123 17.17 3.80 -23.85
N GLN A 124 17.74 4.99 -23.63
CA GLN A 124 18.86 5.50 -24.42
C GLN A 124 20.18 5.01 -23.83
N ASN A 125 20.34 5.11 -22.51
CA ASN A 125 21.55 4.69 -21.83
C ASN A 125 21.22 3.90 -20.55
N LYS A 126 21.62 2.63 -20.55
CA LYS A 126 21.40 1.70 -19.44
C LYS A 126 22.09 2.13 -18.14
N HIS A 127 23.15 2.95 -18.21
CA HIS A 127 23.88 3.43 -17.03
C HIS A 127 23.02 4.36 -16.15
N HIS A 128 22.03 5.07 -16.70
CA HIS A 128 21.12 5.90 -15.90
C HIS A 128 20.27 5.09 -14.91
N LEU A 129 20.07 3.80 -15.18
CA LEU A 129 19.38 2.91 -14.25
C LEU A 129 20.19 2.64 -12.97
N LEU A 130 21.53 2.67 -13.07
CA LEU A 130 22.40 2.46 -11.91
C LEU A 130 22.24 3.59 -10.89
N SER A 131 22.10 4.83 -11.36
CA SER A 131 21.80 6.02 -10.53
C SER A 131 20.54 5.80 -9.69
N ALA A 132 19.45 5.34 -10.33
CA ALA A 132 18.19 5.06 -9.64
C ALA A 132 18.31 3.90 -8.63
N LEU A 133 19.08 2.86 -8.96
CA LEU A 133 19.31 1.73 -8.06
C LEU A 133 20.07 2.18 -6.80
N MET A 134 21.12 2.99 -6.98
CA MET A 134 21.92 3.54 -5.90
C MET A 134 21.08 4.48 -5.02
N ALA A 135 20.27 5.35 -5.62
CA ALA A 135 19.38 6.25 -4.86
C ALA A 135 18.38 5.46 -3.99
N LEU A 136 17.74 4.43 -4.55
CA LEU A 136 16.85 3.55 -3.78
C LEU A 136 17.59 2.86 -2.63
N GLN A 137 18.81 2.39 -2.87
CA GLN A 137 19.60 1.72 -1.86
C GLN A 137 20.03 2.66 -0.73
N VAL A 138 20.39 3.91 -1.05
CA VAL A 138 20.75 4.93 -0.05
C VAL A 138 19.54 5.28 0.83
N ILE A 139 18.37 5.52 0.23
CA ILE A 139 17.15 5.89 0.98
C ILE A 139 16.64 4.74 1.85
N THR A 140 16.62 3.52 1.30
CA THR A 140 15.92 2.40 1.92
C THR A 140 16.82 1.40 2.66
N GLY A 141 18.13 1.45 2.44
CA GLY A 141 19.09 0.46 2.95
C GLY A 141 18.87 -0.96 2.41
N VAL A 142 18.04 -1.13 1.38
CA VAL A 142 17.74 -2.41 0.74
C VAL A 142 18.18 -2.36 -0.72
N ARG A 143 18.75 -3.46 -1.20
CA ARG A 143 19.16 -3.57 -2.60
C ARG A 143 17.93 -3.57 -3.52
N GLY A 144 17.90 -2.67 -4.49
CA GLY A 144 16.85 -2.60 -5.50
C GLY A 144 16.83 -3.79 -6.45
N GLU A 145 15.63 -4.16 -6.90
CA GLU A 145 15.38 -5.11 -7.96
C GLU A 145 15.17 -4.38 -9.29
N VAL A 146 15.88 -4.82 -10.34
CA VAL A 146 15.70 -4.29 -11.70
C VAL A 146 14.46 -4.90 -12.34
N ILE A 147 13.54 -4.04 -12.79
CA ILE A 147 12.34 -4.39 -13.53
C ILE A 147 12.61 -4.28 -15.03
N LYS A 148 12.33 -5.38 -15.73
CA LYS A 148 12.32 -5.45 -17.19
C LYS A 148 10.93 -5.15 -17.74
N SER A 149 10.85 -4.60 -18.95
CA SER A 149 9.59 -4.39 -19.67
C SER A 149 8.86 -5.69 -19.96
N LYS A 150 7.55 -5.68 -19.70
CA LYS A 150 6.61 -6.74 -20.08
C LYS A 150 5.98 -6.51 -21.46
N ASN A 151 5.77 -5.24 -21.82
CA ASN A 151 5.08 -4.83 -23.04
C ASN A 151 6.09 -4.32 -24.08
N ASP A 152 5.71 -4.45 -25.35
CA ASP A 152 6.39 -3.81 -26.49
C ASP A 152 5.52 -2.65 -26.97
N ALA A 153 6.14 -1.50 -27.19
CA ALA A 153 5.44 -0.33 -27.72
C ALA A 153 6.41 0.50 -28.57
N SER A 154 6.19 0.46 -29.89
CA SER A 154 7.04 1.16 -30.87
C SER A 154 7.06 2.68 -30.65
N THR A 155 5.92 3.28 -30.28
CA THR A 155 5.79 4.72 -29.97
C THR A 155 6.73 5.18 -28.86
N TRP A 156 7.01 4.30 -27.88
CA TRP A 156 7.90 4.60 -26.76
C TRP A 156 9.32 4.06 -26.98
N LYS A 157 9.64 3.55 -28.19
CA LYS A 157 10.90 2.86 -28.50
C LYS A 157 11.20 1.72 -27.51
N LEU A 158 10.14 1.10 -27.00
CA LEU A 158 10.20 0.17 -25.90
C LEU A 158 10.11 -1.26 -26.41
N ARG A 159 11.15 -2.07 -26.22
CA ARG A 159 11.16 -3.52 -26.52
C ARG A 159 10.96 -4.35 -25.26
N LYS A 160 10.39 -5.56 -25.38
CA LYS A 160 10.26 -6.51 -24.26
C LYS A 160 11.63 -6.93 -23.72
N GLY A 161 11.74 -7.07 -22.40
CA GLY A 161 12.96 -7.52 -21.73
C GLY A 161 14.02 -6.45 -21.47
N MET A 162 13.81 -5.20 -21.89
CA MET A 162 14.71 -4.09 -21.59
C MET A 162 14.58 -3.65 -20.11
N PRO A 163 15.68 -3.39 -19.40
CA PRO A 163 15.64 -2.89 -18.02
C PRO A 163 15.33 -1.39 -18.01
N ILE A 164 14.26 -0.99 -17.32
CA ILE A 164 13.73 0.40 -17.38
C ILE A 164 13.46 0.99 -16.00
N ALA A 165 13.12 0.13 -15.03
CA ALA A 165 12.71 0.57 -13.72
C ALA A 165 13.46 -0.22 -12.65
N ALA A 166 13.52 0.37 -11.47
CA ALA A 166 13.99 -0.29 -10.26
C ALA A 166 12.90 -0.19 -9.19
N LYS A 167 12.74 -1.24 -8.38
CA LYS A 167 11.86 -1.22 -7.22
C LYS A 167 12.55 -1.78 -5.99
N VAL A 168 12.06 -1.36 -4.83
CA VAL A 168 12.35 -1.96 -3.54
C VAL A 168 11.02 -2.21 -2.85
N GLU A 169 10.85 -3.40 -2.28
CA GLU A 169 9.74 -3.70 -1.39
C GLU A 169 10.26 -3.76 0.05
N LEU A 170 9.73 -2.87 0.89
CA LEU A 170 10.02 -2.77 2.31
C LEU A 170 8.94 -3.48 3.12
N THR A 171 9.39 -4.27 4.09
CA THR A 171 8.55 -4.99 5.05
C THR A 171 9.18 -4.89 6.44
N GLY A 172 8.38 -5.13 7.48
CA GLY A 172 8.84 -5.07 8.87
C GLY A 172 9.21 -3.66 9.30
N ASP A 173 10.29 -3.53 10.08
CA ASP A 173 10.69 -2.28 10.73
C ASP A 173 11.15 -1.21 9.73
N ARG A 174 11.92 -1.59 8.70
CA ARG A 174 12.42 -0.65 7.67
C ARG A 174 11.32 0.08 6.91
N MET A 175 10.17 -0.58 6.77
CA MET A 175 8.99 0.02 6.15
C MET A 175 8.42 1.15 6.99
N LEU A 176 8.36 0.96 8.32
CA LEU A 176 7.87 1.96 9.26
C LEU A 176 8.87 3.11 9.39
N GLU A 177 10.16 2.84 9.43
CA GLU A 177 11.21 3.89 9.41
C GLU A 177 11.14 4.74 8.14
N PHE A 178 10.93 4.12 6.98
CA PHE A 178 10.76 4.85 5.73
C PHE A 178 9.52 5.74 5.76
N LEU A 179 8.39 5.23 6.30
CA LEU A 179 7.17 6.00 6.43
C LEU A 179 7.35 7.18 7.39
N ASP A 180 8.09 6.98 8.48
CA ASP A 180 8.40 8.02 9.47
C ASP A 180 9.19 9.17 8.84
N LYS A 181 10.29 8.83 8.15
CA LYS A 181 11.11 9.82 7.41
C LYS A 181 10.29 10.56 6.37
N LEU A 182 9.42 9.85 5.67
CA LEU A 182 8.56 10.45 4.65
C LEU A 182 7.63 11.49 5.27
N VAL A 183 6.92 11.14 6.35
CA VAL A 183 5.92 12.02 6.97
C VAL A 183 6.56 13.18 7.73
N GLU A 184 7.63 12.94 8.48
CA GLU A 184 8.20 13.96 9.37
C GLU A 184 9.18 14.89 8.67
N VAL A 185 9.95 14.38 7.70
CA VAL A 185 11.03 15.15 7.08
C VAL A 185 10.69 15.55 5.66
N VAL A 186 10.25 14.59 4.83
CA VAL A 186 10.11 14.83 3.39
C VAL A 186 8.86 15.64 3.07
N LEU A 187 7.69 15.23 3.54
CA LEU A 187 6.42 15.90 3.21
C LEU A 187 6.39 17.36 3.65
N PRO A 188 6.85 17.75 4.85
CA PRO A 188 6.83 19.16 5.28
C PRO A 188 7.84 20.03 4.52
N ARG A 189 8.95 19.46 4.03
CA ARG A 189 9.94 20.18 3.20
C ARG A 189 9.47 20.38 1.75
N MET A 190 8.47 19.63 1.29
CA MET A 190 7.94 19.77 -0.06
C MET A 190 7.14 21.07 -0.21
N LYS A 191 7.57 21.95 -1.11
CA LYS A 191 6.88 23.23 -1.38
C LYS A 191 5.46 23.06 -1.91
N GLU A 192 5.23 22.07 -2.78
CA GLU A 192 3.97 21.92 -3.52
C GLU A 192 3.12 20.73 -3.03
N TYR A 193 3.47 20.10 -1.90
CA TYR A 193 2.69 18.97 -1.39
C TYR A 193 1.50 19.43 -0.55
N HIS A 194 0.31 19.33 -1.13
CA HIS A 194 -0.92 19.72 -0.43
C HIS A 194 -1.53 18.54 0.33
N GLY A 195 -1.16 17.29 -0.02
CA GLY A 195 -1.69 16.06 0.56
C GLY A 195 -2.36 15.14 -0.46
N LEU A 196 -2.73 13.94 0.00
CA LEU A 196 -3.43 12.94 -0.80
C LEU A 196 -4.89 13.35 -1.02
N ARG A 197 -5.40 13.18 -2.24
CA ARG A 197 -6.83 13.39 -2.51
C ARG A 197 -7.67 12.40 -1.71
N MET A 198 -8.81 12.84 -1.19
CA MET A 198 -9.81 11.94 -0.60
C MET A 198 -10.40 10.90 -1.57
N SER A 199 -10.24 11.08 -2.88
CA SER A 199 -10.63 10.06 -3.87
C SER A 199 -9.54 9.00 -4.08
N ALA A 200 -8.30 9.26 -3.62
CA ALA A 200 -7.20 8.33 -3.79
C ALA A 200 -7.44 7.02 -3.05
N GLY A 201 -7.00 5.94 -3.69
CA GLY A 201 -7.05 4.56 -3.19
C GLY A 201 -7.38 3.58 -4.31
N ASP A 202 -6.81 2.38 -4.23
CA ASP A 202 -6.97 1.31 -5.22
C ASP A 202 -8.30 0.54 -5.10
N GLY A 203 -9.10 0.82 -4.07
CA GLY A 203 -10.35 0.15 -3.75
C GLY A 203 -10.20 -0.94 -2.68
N SER A 204 -8.96 -1.36 -2.43
CA SER A 204 -8.56 -2.43 -1.52
C SER A 204 -7.66 -1.91 -0.39
N GLY A 205 -7.73 -0.61 -0.07
CA GLY A 205 -6.95 -0.03 1.04
C GLY A 205 -5.48 0.27 0.72
N GLY A 206 -5.03 0.10 -0.52
CA GLY A 206 -3.72 0.52 -0.99
C GLY A 206 -3.71 1.96 -1.49
N PHE A 207 -2.61 2.67 -1.24
CA PHE A 207 -2.44 4.07 -1.63
C PHE A 207 -1.14 4.26 -2.39
N THR A 208 -1.20 5.05 -3.46
CA THR A 208 -0.03 5.41 -4.26
C THR A 208 0.22 6.90 -4.19
N LEU A 209 1.45 7.25 -3.85
CA LEU A 209 2.01 8.59 -3.88
C LEU A 209 2.97 8.70 -5.07
N GLY A 210 2.89 9.80 -5.81
CA GLY A 210 3.86 10.14 -6.86
C GLY A 210 4.64 11.37 -6.43
N PHE A 211 5.95 11.32 -6.63
CA PHE A 211 6.87 12.38 -6.26
C PHE A 211 7.71 12.80 -7.45
N ASP A 212 7.87 14.11 -7.59
CA ASP A 212 8.76 14.70 -8.57
C ASP A 212 10.24 14.43 -8.24
N PRO A 213 11.14 14.49 -9.23
CA PRO A 213 12.56 14.21 -9.03
C PRO A 213 13.17 15.04 -7.89
N SER A 214 12.78 16.30 -7.72
CA SER A 214 13.29 17.19 -6.69
C SER A 214 13.09 16.67 -5.27
N VAL A 215 12.06 15.84 -5.04
CA VAL A 215 11.73 15.30 -3.72
C VAL A 215 12.77 14.31 -3.23
N ILE A 216 13.47 13.61 -4.14
CA ILE A 216 14.45 12.60 -3.75
C ILE A 216 15.64 13.20 -2.98
N GLY A 217 15.97 14.48 -3.24
CA GLY A 217 17.02 15.22 -2.53
C GLY A 217 16.59 15.73 -1.15
N LEU A 218 15.32 15.62 -0.78
CA LEU A 218 14.81 16.03 0.54
C LEU A 218 15.01 14.95 1.61
N PHE A 219 15.35 13.71 1.21
CA PHE A 219 15.70 12.65 2.14
C PHE A 219 17.05 12.94 2.79
N PRO A 220 17.17 12.78 4.13
CA PRO A 220 18.40 13.10 4.85
C PRO A 220 19.60 12.24 4.38
N GLU A 221 19.37 11.01 3.93
CA GLU A 221 20.43 10.13 3.41
C GLU A 221 20.93 10.58 2.04
N MET A 222 20.07 11.19 1.23
CA MET A 222 20.41 11.62 -0.13
C MET A 222 21.02 13.01 -0.16
N GLU A 223 20.69 13.89 0.79
CA GLU A 223 21.18 15.28 0.84
C GLU A 223 22.72 15.37 0.82
N VAL A 224 23.41 14.44 1.49
CA VAL A 224 24.89 14.39 1.56
C VAL A 224 25.53 13.93 0.24
N VAL A 225 24.85 13.05 -0.49
CA VAL A 225 25.39 12.35 -1.67
C VAL A 225 24.79 12.90 -2.96
N TYR A 226 23.97 13.95 -2.87
CA TYR A 226 23.17 14.48 -3.96
C TYR A 226 24.00 14.83 -5.21
N ASP A 227 25.16 15.44 -5.02
CA ASP A 227 26.07 15.87 -6.09
C ASP A 227 26.70 14.71 -6.87
N GLN A 228 26.68 13.49 -6.32
CA GLN A 228 27.26 12.30 -6.98
C GLN A 228 26.29 11.67 -7.98
N PHE A 229 25.00 12.06 -7.97
CA PHE A 229 23.98 11.49 -8.84
C PHE A 229 23.83 12.30 -10.13
N PRO A 230 24.20 11.75 -11.31
CA PRO A 230 24.14 12.49 -12.57
C PRO A 230 22.71 12.69 -13.09
N LEU A 231 21.78 11.81 -12.69
CA LEU A 231 20.37 11.89 -13.08
C LEU A 231 19.48 11.62 -11.88
N ILE A 232 18.63 12.60 -11.61
CA ILE A 232 17.62 12.58 -10.56
C ILE A 232 16.30 12.19 -11.20
N THR A 233 15.65 11.17 -10.65
CA THR A 233 14.42 10.63 -11.21
C THR A 233 13.29 10.69 -10.20
N GLY A 234 12.08 10.94 -10.70
CA GLY A 234 10.88 10.90 -9.89
C GLY A 234 10.59 9.46 -9.46
N PHE A 235 9.90 9.31 -8.35
CA PHE A 235 9.60 8.01 -7.78
C PHE A 235 8.16 7.96 -7.29
N HIS A 236 7.67 6.74 -7.14
CA HIS A 236 6.35 6.48 -6.63
C HIS A 236 6.44 5.55 -5.42
N VAL A 237 5.64 5.86 -4.41
CA VAL A 237 5.54 5.06 -3.18
C VAL A 237 4.17 4.44 -3.14
N ASN A 238 4.12 3.12 -3.16
CA ASN A 238 2.90 2.35 -2.98
C ASN A 238 2.87 1.82 -1.55
N ILE A 239 1.90 2.26 -0.77
CA ILE A 239 1.66 1.81 0.59
C ILE A 239 0.54 0.78 0.53
N ASN A 240 0.89 -0.48 0.76
CA ASN A 240 -0.07 -1.57 0.84
C ASN A 240 -0.45 -1.77 2.30
N THR A 241 -1.74 -1.74 2.61
CA THR A 241 -2.26 -2.00 3.96
C THR A 241 -2.99 -3.34 4.01
N THR A 242 -3.30 -3.81 5.22
CA THR A 242 -4.17 -4.97 5.43
C THR A 242 -5.66 -4.62 5.35
N ALA A 243 -6.00 -3.33 5.25
CA ALA A 243 -7.38 -2.90 5.07
C ALA A 243 -7.94 -3.45 3.75
N VAL A 244 -9.24 -3.76 3.73
CA VAL A 244 -9.92 -4.22 2.50
C VAL A 244 -10.66 -3.07 1.80
N ARG A 245 -10.76 -1.91 2.46
CA ARG A 245 -11.54 -0.76 1.99
C ARG A 245 -10.73 0.53 2.15
N ASN A 246 -10.89 1.44 1.18
CA ASN A 246 -10.16 2.71 1.16
C ASN A 246 -10.40 3.60 2.39
N PRO A 247 -11.63 3.71 2.97
CA PRO A 247 -11.83 4.51 4.18
C PRO A 247 -10.98 4.02 5.36
N SER A 248 -10.91 2.72 5.59
CA SER A 248 -10.10 2.12 6.67
C SER A 248 -8.61 2.34 6.46
N GLY A 249 -8.12 2.14 5.23
CA GLY A 249 -6.73 2.43 4.90
C GLY A 249 -6.40 3.91 5.02
N ARG A 250 -7.34 4.81 4.69
CA ARG A 250 -7.18 6.26 4.88
C ARG A 250 -7.10 6.62 6.35
N LEU A 251 -7.98 6.05 7.19
CA LEU A 251 -7.98 6.29 8.62
C LEU A 251 -6.62 5.91 9.23
N LEU A 252 -6.09 4.74 8.86
CA LEU A 252 -4.77 4.29 9.25
C LEU A 252 -3.66 5.27 8.83
N LEU A 253 -3.62 5.64 7.55
CA LEU A 253 -2.59 6.55 7.03
C LEU A 253 -2.71 7.96 7.61
N SER A 254 -3.93 8.43 7.86
CA SER A 254 -4.17 9.70 8.53
C SER A 254 -3.67 9.66 9.99
N GLY A 255 -3.84 8.53 10.67
CA GLY A 255 -3.28 8.30 12.01
C GLY A 255 -1.75 8.33 12.04
N PHE A 256 -1.10 7.90 10.95
CA PHE A 256 0.34 8.03 10.74
C PHE A 256 0.79 9.42 10.29
N GLY A 257 -0.11 10.41 10.22
CA GLY A 257 0.24 11.79 9.88
C GLY A 257 0.24 12.13 8.39
N LEU A 258 -0.27 11.25 7.52
CA LEU A 258 -0.43 11.58 6.10
C LEU A 258 -1.62 12.53 5.89
N PRO A 259 -1.43 13.73 5.31
CA PRO A 259 -2.51 14.67 5.09
C PRO A 259 -3.40 14.22 3.94
N PHE A 260 -4.72 14.21 4.17
CA PHE A 260 -5.73 13.97 3.14
C PHE A 260 -6.53 15.25 2.88
N VAL A 261 -6.58 15.67 1.62
CA VAL A 261 -7.28 16.89 1.18
C VAL A 261 -8.57 16.53 0.46
N HIS A 262 -9.63 17.22 0.85
CA HIS A 262 -10.87 17.25 0.10
C HIS A 262 -10.63 18.02 -1.19
N ALA A 263 -11.02 17.45 -2.33
CA ALA A 263 -10.96 18.19 -3.59
C ALA A 263 -11.85 19.44 -3.42
N ARG A 264 -11.23 20.62 -3.37
CA ARG A 264 -11.96 21.89 -3.34
C ARG A 264 -12.75 21.95 -4.65
N LYS A 265 -14.08 22.08 -4.59
CA LYS A 265 -14.86 22.39 -5.79
C LYS A 265 -14.29 23.67 -6.41
N PRO A 266 -14.12 23.74 -7.74
CA PRO A 266 -13.65 24.97 -8.37
C PRO A 266 -14.59 26.12 -8.00
N ALA A 267 -14.02 27.28 -7.68
CA ALA A 267 -14.76 28.43 -7.16
C ALA A 267 -15.93 28.87 -8.08
N SER A 268 -15.86 28.56 -9.37
CA SER A 268 -16.92 28.82 -10.36
C SER A 268 -18.26 28.13 -10.05
N GLU A 269 -18.26 26.99 -9.34
CA GLU A 269 -19.49 26.29 -8.92
C GLU A 269 -20.02 26.78 -7.55
N THR A 270 -19.22 27.49 -6.77
CA THR A 270 -19.60 27.91 -5.41
C THR A 270 -20.43 29.19 -5.40
N PHE A 271 -20.31 30.02 -6.44
CA PHE A 271 -21.02 31.30 -6.58
C PHE A 271 -22.37 31.20 -7.34
N MET A 272 -22.82 29.99 -7.70
CA MET A 272 -24.07 29.74 -8.42
C MET A 272 -25.22 29.20 -7.52
N LEU A 273 -25.12 29.40 -6.20
CA LEU A 273 -26.14 29.09 -5.20
C LEU A 273 -26.47 30.36 -4.41
#